data_AF-L0WGT0-F1
#
_entry.id   AF-L0WGT0-F1
#
_cell.length_a   1.000
_cell.length_b   1.000
_cell.length_c   1.000
_cell.angle_alpha   90.00
_cell.angle_beta   90.00
_cell.angle_gamma   90.00
#
_symmetry.space_group_name_H-M   'P 1'
#
loop_
_entity.id
_entity.type
_entity.pdbx_description
1 polymer ?
#
loop_
_entity_poly.entity_id
_entity_poly.type
_entity_poly.pdbx_seq_one_letter_code
_entity_poly.pdbx_strand_id
1 'polypeptide(L)'
;MQLYVLVACDGLDEKQEKALKRHLPDLRAALQAYVDDNAANGVALIDECDSDECEDWRLGICQPVKKTVHLTFPVNLFNDLARQYGIDCEIGSIEEGEYDPVSFFGKREGQGDAFLIGAYLGL
;
A
#
# COMPACT_ATOMS: atom_id res chain seq x y z
N MET A 1 5.50 -16.34 0.30
CA MET A 1 4.66 -15.37 -0.43
C MET A 1 5.26 -13.99 -0.25
N GLN A 2 5.23 -13.19 -1.31
CA GLN A 2 5.56 -11.77 -1.25
C GLN A 2 4.24 -11.01 -1.14
N LEU A 3 4.12 -10.14 -0.14
CA LEU A 3 3.00 -9.22 0.01
C LEU A 3 3.35 -7.91 -0.67
N TYR A 4 2.37 -7.24 -1.27
CA TYR A 4 2.45 -5.82 -1.56
C TYR A 4 1.31 -5.06 -0.88
N VAL A 5 1.56 -3.78 -0.59
CA VAL A 5 0.51 -2.81 -0.23
C VAL A 5 0.79 -1.54 -1.02
N LEU A 6 -0.20 -1.06 -1.77
CA LEU A 6 -0.10 0.12 -2.63
C LEU A 6 -1.16 1.16 -2.24
N VAL A 7 -0.87 2.43 -2.55
CA VAL A 7 -1.89 3.47 -2.66
C VAL A 7 -2.72 3.19 -3.91
N ALA A 8 -4.04 3.15 -3.77
CA ALA A 8 -4.95 2.96 -4.90
C ALA A 8 -5.07 4.29 -5.67
N CYS A 9 -4.49 4.31 -6.87
CA CYS A 9 -4.43 5.51 -7.71
C CYS A 9 -5.42 5.49 -8.88
N ASP A 10 -6.20 4.43 -9.02
CA ASP A 10 -7.21 4.27 -10.06
C ASP A 10 -8.52 4.99 -9.72
N GLY A 11 -9.20 5.49 -10.75
CA GLY A 11 -10.54 6.09 -10.61
C GLY A 11 -10.59 7.31 -9.69
N LEU A 12 -9.49 8.06 -9.57
CA LEU A 12 -9.42 9.32 -8.83
C LEU A 12 -10.07 10.45 -9.63
N ASP A 13 -10.81 11.32 -8.96
CA ASP A 13 -11.24 12.59 -9.55
C ASP A 13 -10.09 13.63 -9.56
N GLU A 14 -10.24 14.70 -10.33
CA GLU A 14 -9.22 15.76 -10.47
C GLU A 14 -8.76 16.35 -9.12
N LYS A 15 -9.66 16.42 -8.14
CA LYS A 15 -9.33 16.96 -6.81
C LYS A 15 -8.51 15.95 -6.01
N GLN A 16 -8.87 14.66 -6.10
CA GLN A 16 -8.14 13.56 -5.47
C GLN A 16 -6.74 13.43 -6.06
N GLU A 17 -6.59 13.48 -7.39
CA GLU A 17 -5.27 13.44 -8.04
C GLU A 17 -4.38 14.60 -7.61
N LYS A 18 -4.91 15.83 -7.61
CA LYS A 18 -4.15 17.01 -7.15
C LYS A 18 -3.72 16.87 -5.68
N ALA A 19 -4.57 16.30 -4.84
CA ALA A 19 -4.23 16.04 -3.45
C ALA A 19 -3.13 14.98 -3.34
N LEU A 20 -3.25 13.86 -4.07
CA LEU A 20 -2.26 12.79 -4.09
C LEU A 20 -0.89 13.31 -4.56
N LYS A 21 -0.83 14.01 -5.70
CA LYS A 21 0.39 14.62 -6.24
C LYS A 21 1.03 15.58 -5.23
N ARG A 22 0.24 16.39 -4.54
CA ARG A 22 0.74 17.32 -3.50
C ARG A 22 1.33 16.58 -2.30
N HIS A 23 0.76 15.44 -1.92
CA HIS A 23 1.18 14.66 -0.76
C HIS A 23 2.21 13.56 -1.09
N LEU A 24 2.54 13.36 -2.36
CA LEU A 24 3.52 12.38 -2.82
C LEU A 24 4.84 12.42 -2.04
N PRO A 25 5.47 13.60 -1.76
CA PRO A 25 6.72 13.63 -0.99
C PRO A 25 6.56 13.08 0.44
N ASP A 26 5.44 13.38 1.10
CA ASP A 26 5.18 12.93 2.46
C ASP A 26 4.87 11.43 2.50
N LEU A 27 4.10 10.94 1.52
CA LEU A 27 3.82 9.51 1.35
C LEU A 27 5.10 8.72 1.10
N ARG A 28 5.95 9.17 0.17
CA ARG A 28 7.27 8.56 -0.09
C ARG A 28 8.13 8.54 1.17
N ALA A 29 8.19 9.65 1.90
CA ALA A 29 8.98 9.73 3.13
C ALA A 29 8.48 8.74 4.21
N ALA A 30 7.16 8.62 4.39
CA ALA A 30 6.59 7.68 5.35
C ALA A 30 6.86 6.21 4.97
N LEU A 31 6.73 5.87 3.68
CA LEU A 31 7.00 4.53 3.18
C LEU A 31 8.50 4.19 3.26
N GLN A 32 9.37 5.13 2.90
CA GLN A 32 10.81 4.96 3.01
C GLN A 32 11.25 4.78 4.47
N ALA A 33 10.68 5.54 5.41
CA ALA A 33 10.96 5.35 6.83
C ALA A 33 10.59 3.94 7.31
N TYR A 34 9.43 3.42 6.89
CA TYR A 34 9.04 2.05 7.20
C TYR A 34 10.00 1.01 6.59
N VAL A 35 10.45 1.23 5.35
CA VAL A 35 11.44 0.38 4.68
C VAL A 35 12.77 0.37 5.44
N ASP A 36 13.26 1.54 5.83
CA ASP A 36 14.52 1.70 6.56
C ASP A 36 14.47 1.00 7.93
N ASP A 37 13.37 1.19 8.66
CA ASP A 37 13.13 0.53 9.96
C ASP A 37 13.03 -1.00 9.84
N ASN A 38 12.71 -1.52 8.65
CA ASN A 38 12.52 -2.93 8.37
C ASN A 38 13.52 -3.49 7.34
N ALA A 39 14.66 -2.81 7.12
CA ALA A 39 15.64 -3.21 6.09
C ALA A 39 16.13 -4.67 6.27
N ALA A 40 16.27 -5.13 7.52
CA ALA A 40 16.67 -6.50 7.83
C ALA A 40 15.60 -7.56 7.47
N ASN A 41 14.35 -7.15 7.25
CA ASN A 41 13.21 -8.02 6.97
C ASN A 41 12.90 -8.15 5.47
N GLY A 42 13.72 -7.57 4.60
CA GLY A 42 13.53 -7.63 3.14
C GLY A 42 12.32 -6.83 2.64
N VAL A 43 11.94 -5.78 3.37
CA VAL A 43 10.96 -4.81 2.90
C VAL A 43 11.61 -3.93 1.83
N ALA A 44 10.89 -3.66 0.75
CA ALA A 44 11.33 -2.76 -0.31
C ALA A 44 10.24 -1.72 -0.63
N LEU A 45 10.68 -0.53 -1.01
CA LEU A 45 9.82 0.53 -1.53
C LEU A 45 9.41 0.20 -2.97
N ILE A 46 8.13 0.40 -3.30
CA ILE A 46 7.64 0.52 -4.68
C ILE A 46 7.38 2.00 -4.92
N ASP A 47 8.14 2.61 -5.83
CA ASP A 47 8.05 4.04 -6.15
C ASP A 47 8.10 4.24 -7.68
N GLU A 48 7.01 3.85 -8.32
CA GLU A 48 6.79 3.99 -9.76
C GLU A 48 5.76 5.12 -9.97
N CYS A 49 6.18 6.38 -9.80
CA CYS A 49 5.30 7.57 -9.95
C CYS A 49 5.85 8.59 -10.95
N ASP A 50 6.52 8.11 -12.00
CA ASP A 50 7.13 8.96 -13.02
C ASP A 50 6.14 9.41 -14.11
N SER A 51 4.95 8.79 -14.18
CA SER A 51 3.87 9.20 -15.09
C SER A 51 3.23 10.51 -14.65
N ASP A 52 2.73 11.30 -15.61
CA ASP A 52 1.88 12.45 -15.29
C ASP A 52 0.47 12.01 -14.84
N GLU A 53 0.02 10.83 -15.27
CA GLU A 53 -1.29 10.27 -14.92
C GLU A 53 -1.17 9.42 -13.65
N CYS A 54 -1.97 9.74 -12.63
CA CYS A 54 -1.91 9.01 -11.35
C CYS A 54 -2.34 7.54 -11.50
N GLU A 55 -3.22 7.22 -12.45
CA GLU A 55 -3.70 5.84 -12.66
C GLU A 55 -2.59 4.85 -13.04
N ASP A 56 -1.47 5.35 -13.58
CA ASP A 56 -0.28 4.55 -13.90
C ASP A 56 0.66 4.38 -12.70
N TRP A 57 0.39 5.05 -11.57
CA TRP A 57 1.31 5.06 -10.43
C TRP A 57 1.23 3.79 -9.61
N ARG A 58 2.39 3.30 -9.18
CA ARG A 58 2.50 2.32 -8.09
C ARG A 58 3.37 2.90 -6.99
N LEU A 59 2.73 3.28 -5.89
CA LEU A 59 3.39 3.78 -4.69
C LEU A 59 3.04 2.90 -3.51
N GLY A 60 4.04 2.34 -2.83
CA GLY A 60 3.80 1.52 -1.65
C GLY A 60 5.01 0.71 -1.23
N ILE A 61 4.77 -0.47 -0.70
CA ILE A 61 5.83 -1.39 -0.24
C ILE A 61 5.56 -2.81 -0.72
N CYS A 62 6.63 -3.60 -0.79
CA CYS A 62 6.51 -5.05 -0.78
C CYS A 62 7.37 -5.66 0.33
N GLN A 63 6.93 -6.80 0.86
CA GLN A 63 7.68 -7.51 1.90
C GLN A 63 7.37 -9.01 1.91
N PRO A 64 8.34 -9.87 2.28
CA PRO A 64 8.09 -11.28 2.47
C PRO A 64 7.23 -11.51 3.73
N VAL A 65 6.17 -12.31 3.61
CA VAL A 65 5.30 -12.67 4.74
C VAL A 65 5.16 -14.17 4.89
N LYS A 66 4.97 -14.62 6.14
CA LYS A 66 4.82 -16.03 6.51
C LYS A 66 3.63 -16.33 7.42
N LYS A 67 3.11 -15.30 8.10
CA LYS A 67 2.06 -15.42 9.13
C LYS A 67 1.24 -14.15 9.13
N THR A 68 -0.04 -14.26 9.45
CA THR A 68 -0.99 -13.14 9.56
C THR A 68 -0.51 -12.02 10.48
N VAL A 69 0.22 -12.34 11.56
CA VAL A 69 0.77 -11.31 12.47
C VAL A 69 1.75 -10.34 11.80
N HIS A 70 2.38 -10.72 10.68
CA HIS A 70 3.25 -9.81 9.92
C HIS A 70 2.47 -8.77 9.12
N LEU A 71 1.15 -8.93 8.95
CA LEU A 71 0.28 -7.99 8.24
C LEU A 71 -0.13 -6.79 9.12
N THR A 72 -0.10 -6.95 10.44
CA THR A 72 -0.58 -5.91 11.37
C THR A 72 0.13 -4.57 11.17
N PHE A 73 1.46 -4.59 11.06
CA PHE A 73 2.25 -3.37 10.91
C PHE A 73 2.01 -2.66 9.57
N PRO A 74 2.14 -3.31 8.39
CA PRO A 74 1.88 -2.63 7.12
C PRO A 74 0.42 -2.22 6.97
N VAL A 75 -0.56 -3.02 7.43
CA VAL A 75 -1.97 -2.61 7.37
C VAL A 75 -2.24 -1.38 8.24
N ASN A 76 -1.64 -1.30 9.44
CA ASN A 76 -1.79 -0.12 10.29
C ASN A 76 -1.12 1.13 9.70
N LEU A 77 0.08 0.99 9.12
CA LEU A 77 0.75 2.07 8.41
C LEU A 77 -0.18 2.66 7.33
N PHE A 78 -0.72 1.82 6.46
CA PHE A 78 -1.57 2.28 5.37
C PHE A 78 -2.93 2.77 5.85
N ASN A 79 -3.49 2.22 6.93
CA ASN A 79 -4.69 2.78 7.57
C ASN A 79 -4.45 4.22 8.07
N ASP A 80 -3.27 4.49 8.65
CA ASP A 80 -2.93 5.82 9.12
C ASP A 80 -2.69 6.79 7.96
N LEU A 81 -2.01 6.36 6.90
CA LEU A 81 -1.86 7.15 5.66
C LEU A 81 -3.21 7.44 5.00
N ALA A 82 -4.09 6.43 4.88
CA ALA A 82 -5.44 6.58 4.36
C ALA A 82 -6.25 7.60 5.16
N ARG A 83 -6.17 7.55 6.50
CA ARG A 83 -6.84 8.51 7.38
C ARG A 83 -6.28 9.93 7.21
N GLN A 84 -4.96 10.05 7.13
CA GLN A 84 -4.27 11.34 7.07
C GLN A 84 -4.46 12.05 5.72
N TYR A 85 -4.36 11.31 4.61
CA TYR A 85 -4.36 11.87 3.26
C TYR A 85 -5.67 11.66 2.50
N GLY A 86 -6.61 10.89 3.06
CA GLY A 86 -7.90 10.63 2.43
C GLY A 86 -7.79 9.77 1.18
N ILE A 87 -6.88 8.79 1.19
CA ILE A 87 -6.61 7.85 0.09
C ILE A 87 -7.21 6.47 0.38
N ASP A 88 -7.38 5.68 -0.67
CA ASP A 88 -7.57 4.23 -0.55
C ASP A 88 -6.27 3.49 -0.86
N CYS A 89 -6.25 2.22 -0.50
CA CYS A 89 -5.10 1.34 -0.56
C CYS A 89 -5.55 -0.01 -1.13
N GLU A 90 -4.64 -0.66 -1.84
CA GLU A 90 -4.77 -2.02 -2.34
C GLU A 90 -3.73 -2.90 -1.64
N ILE A 91 -4.11 -4.15 -1.32
CA ILE A 91 -3.21 -5.15 -0.75
C ILE A 91 -3.40 -6.48 -1.47
N GLY A 92 -2.29 -7.17 -1.71
CA GLY A 92 -2.27 -8.40 -2.49
C GLY A 92 -0.97 -9.18 -2.36
N SER A 93 -0.90 -10.29 -3.07
CA SER A 93 0.33 -11.07 -3.22
C SER A 93 1.04 -10.73 -4.53
N ILE A 94 2.36 -10.90 -4.55
CA ILE A 94 3.13 -10.94 -5.80
C ILE A 94 3.50 -12.40 -6.06
N GLU A 95 2.99 -12.96 -7.15
CA GLU A 95 3.27 -14.32 -7.61
C GLU A 95 3.78 -14.29 -9.05
N GLU A 96 4.94 -14.89 -9.30
CA GLU A 96 5.60 -14.90 -10.62
C GLU A 96 5.81 -13.51 -11.26
N GLY A 97 5.80 -12.45 -10.44
CA GLY A 97 5.93 -11.05 -10.89
C GLY A 97 4.60 -10.36 -11.19
N GLU A 98 3.48 -11.07 -11.07
CA GLU A 98 2.14 -10.52 -11.21
C GLU A 98 1.60 -10.06 -9.85
N TYR A 99 0.88 -8.94 -9.85
CA TYR A 99 0.21 -8.39 -8.68
C TYR A 99 -1.20 -8.98 -8.63
N ASP A 100 -1.49 -9.77 -7.60
CA ASP A 100 -2.81 -10.38 -7.36
C ASP A 100 -3.51 -9.69 -6.17
N PRO A 101 -4.40 -8.72 -6.41
CA PRO A 101 -5.09 -7.97 -5.36
C PRO A 101 -6.10 -8.85 -4.63
N VAL A 102 -6.10 -8.78 -3.30
CA VAL A 102 -7.05 -9.53 -2.47
C VAL A 102 -8.01 -8.66 -1.68
N SER A 103 -7.68 -7.38 -1.45
CA SER A 103 -8.52 -6.46 -0.71
C SER A 103 -8.18 -5.00 -1.01
N PHE A 104 -9.20 -4.15 -0.92
CA PHE A 104 -9.09 -2.70 -0.93
C PHE A 104 -9.57 -2.15 0.40
N PHE A 105 -8.94 -1.09 0.89
CA PHE A 105 -9.27 -0.45 2.16
C PHE A 105 -8.85 1.02 2.17
N GLY A 106 -9.42 1.83 3.07
CA GLY A 106 -9.03 3.22 3.28
C GLY A 106 -10.22 4.16 3.39
N LYS A 107 -10.12 5.32 2.73
CA LYS A 107 -11.08 6.41 2.83
C LYS A 107 -12.51 6.03 2.41
N ARG A 108 -12.69 5.29 1.31
CA ARG A 108 -13.98 4.88 0.74
C ARG A 108 -14.35 3.45 1.16
N GLU A 109 -13.36 2.58 1.23
CA GLU A 109 -13.54 1.14 1.49
C GLU A 109 -13.63 0.78 2.98
N GLY A 110 -13.24 1.70 3.87
CA GLY A 110 -13.22 1.47 5.32
C GLY A 110 -11.89 0.93 5.81
N GLN A 111 -11.77 0.71 7.12
CA GLN A 111 -10.48 0.33 7.73
C GLN A 111 -10.03 -1.06 7.27
N GLY A 112 -8.76 -1.19 6.89
CA GLY A 112 -8.15 -2.47 6.57
C GLY A 112 -7.98 -3.33 7.82
N ASP A 113 -8.35 -4.60 7.73
CA ASP A 113 -8.27 -5.58 8.81
C ASP A 113 -7.25 -6.67 8.48
N ALA A 114 -6.14 -6.69 9.22
CA ALA A 114 -5.04 -7.62 8.99
C ALA A 114 -5.46 -9.10 9.15
N PHE A 115 -6.42 -9.40 10.01
CA PHE A 115 -6.92 -10.76 10.19
C PHE A 115 -7.75 -11.21 8.99
N LEU A 116 -8.67 -10.36 8.53
CA LEU A 116 -9.49 -10.65 7.35
C LEU A 116 -8.64 -10.77 6.08
N ILE A 117 -7.71 -9.84 5.88
CA ILE A 117 -6.77 -9.87 4.75
C ILE A 117 -5.90 -11.14 4.80
N GLY A 118 -5.41 -11.51 6.00
CA GLY A 118 -4.66 -12.76 6.18
C GLY A 118 -5.46 -14.00 5.78
N ALA A 119 -6.76 -14.02 6.09
CA ALA A 119 -7.64 -15.11 5.67
C ALA A 119 -7.81 -15.17 4.14
N TYR A 120 -7.90 -14.03 3.44
CA TYR A 120 -7.94 -13.99 1.97
C TYR A 120 -6.63 -14.44 1.34
N LEU A 121 -5.51 -14.13 1.96
CA LEU A 121 -4.17 -14.55 1.52
C LEU A 121 -3.85 -16.02 1.88
N GLY A 122 -4.70 -16.71 2.63
CA GLY A 122 -4.45 -18.08 3.09
C GLY A 122 -3.28 -18.22 4.07
N LEU A 123 -3.04 -17.20 4.91
CA LEU A 123 -1.95 -17.14 5.90
C LEU A 123 -2.30 -17.65 7.30
#